data_AF-A0A1R3F012-F1
#
_entry.id   AF-A0A1R3F012-F1
#
_cell.length_a   1.000
_cell.length_b   1.000
_cell.length_c   1.000
_cell.angle_alpha   90.00
_cell.angle_beta   90.00
_cell.angle_gamma   90.00
#
_symmetry.space_group_name_H-M   'P 1'
#
loop_
_entity.id
_entity.type
_entity.pdbx_description
1 polymer ?
#
loop_
_entity_poly.entity_id
_entity_poly.type
_entity_poly.pdbx_seq_one_letter_code
_entity_poly.pdbx_strand_id
1 'polypeptide(L)'
;MKKILVSALTLFSLMSPTAFAEEPTAKALLHQMNEASQHLNYELSYILIKKSSIEPLVYRHAVNDDQQLAHLVYLSGPIREVIRRGDEVSYIEPGTEPFTIQSGSMVAPVIPMINRDIDALNDYYDFVKVGRAREAGSTTQVLRVVPKDGLRYSYVVWVDEKTSLPLRADLLDRDGEVLEQYRTISYVVNDKIAEAMGGLNSAQLPKVLSLPEGLVSETNWQASWIPEGFKSKELSRYPMAATDKMVESQLFSDGLFSFSVYIADKDEHSLKGQLVRQGRRTLHSLVIGDKEISVVGDIPPATAKRIAQSVTFNKPVPAQ
;
A
#
# COMPACT_ATOMS: atom_id res chain seq x y z
N MET A 1 1.75 75.47 -50.17
CA MET A 1 1.24 75.48 -48.78
C MET A 1 0.61 74.11 -48.50
N LYS A 2 0.80 73.59 -47.28
CA LYS A 2 0.97 72.17 -46.93
C LYS A 2 -0.28 71.29 -47.09
N LYS A 3 -0.09 70.07 -47.63
CA LYS A 3 -1.07 68.96 -47.64
C LYS A 3 -0.98 68.21 -46.30
N ILE A 4 -2.12 68.02 -45.63
CA ILE A 4 -2.22 67.25 -44.38
C ILE A 4 -2.47 65.79 -44.75
N LEU A 5 -1.52 64.91 -44.43
CA LEU A 5 -1.65 63.46 -44.49
C LEU A 5 -2.00 62.99 -43.08
N VAL A 6 -3.26 62.60 -42.87
CA VAL A 6 -3.69 61.92 -41.64
C VAL A 6 -3.36 60.45 -41.80
N SER A 7 -2.32 59.99 -41.09
CA SER A 7 -1.94 58.59 -40.99
C SER A 7 -2.89 57.89 -40.01
N ALA A 8 -3.72 56.97 -40.52
CA ALA A 8 -4.55 56.10 -39.70
C ALA A 8 -3.67 54.95 -39.19
N LEU A 9 -3.22 55.06 -37.93
CA LEU A 9 -2.52 54.00 -37.23
C LEU A 9 -3.54 52.91 -36.84
N THR A 10 -3.58 51.81 -37.58
CA THR A 10 -4.37 50.63 -37.23
C THR A 10 -3.72 49.91 -36.04
N LEU A 11 -4.36 50.00 -34.88
CA LEU A 11 -4.01 49.27 -33.67
C LEU A 11 -4.39 47.79 -33.85
N PHE A 12 -3.45 46.98 -34.35
CA PHE A 12 -3.62 45.52 -34.43
C PHE A 12 -3.42 44.95 -33.03
N SER A 13 -4.51 44.75 -32.28
CA SER A 13 -4.46 44.09 -30.98
C SER A 13 -4.09 42.61 -31.18
N LEU A 14 -2.86 42.25 -30.83
CA LEU A 14 -2.43 40.87 -30.65
C LEU A 14 -3.21 40.25 -29.48
N MET A 15 -4.35 39.62 -29.78
CA MET A 15 -5.00 38.69 -28.86
C MET A 15 -4.15 37.42 -28.83
N SER A 16 -3.19 37.35 -27.90
CA SER A 16 -2.53 36.08 -27.59
C SER A 16 -3.58 35.12 -27.01
N PRO A 17 -3.79 33.93 -27.59
CA PRO A 17 -4.66 32.95 -26.96
C PRO A 17 -4.04 32.59 -25.61
N THR A 18 -4.80 32.80 -24.53
CA THR A 18 -4.49 32.20 -23.23
C THR A 18 -4.55 30.69 -23.43
N ALA A 19 -3.39 30.04 -23.52
CA ALA A 19 -3.31 28.60 -23.43
C ALA A 19 -3.88 28.20 -22.07
N PHE A 20 -5.08 27.64 -22.05
CA PHE A 20 -5.59 26.94 -20.87
C PHE A 20 -4.65 25.75 -20.67
N ALA A 21 -3.84 25.79 -19.62
CA ALA A 21 -3.11 24.62 -19.18
C ALA A 21 -4.15 23.52 -18.91
N GLU A 22 -4.08 22.43 -19.66
CA GLU A 22 -4.97 21.29 -19.49
C GLU A 22 -4.83 20.78 -18.05
N GLU A 23 -5.95 20.62 -17.33
CA GLU A 23 -5.87 20.15 -15.96
C GLU A 23 -5.23 18.74 -15.93
N PRO A 24 -4.30 18.46 -15.01
CA PRO A 24 -3.67 17.14 -14.94
C PRO A 24 -4.72 16.03 -14.79
N THR A 25 -4.49 14.93 -15.51
CA THR A 25 -5.31 13.73 -15.41
C THR A 25 -5.13 13.06 -14.04
N ALA A 26 -6.09 12.22 -13.63
CA ALA A 26 -5.98 11.47 -12.37
C ALA A 26 -4.71 10.62 -12.31
N LYS A 27 -4.35 9.96 -13.42
CA LYS A 27 -3.11 9.19 -13.54
C LYS A 27 -1.88 10.08 -13.33
N ALA A 28 -1.81 11.23 -13.99
CA ALA A 28 -0.69 12.17 -13.85
C ALA A 28 -0.54 12.68 -12.41
N LEU A 29 -1.65 12.98 -11.73
CA LEU A 29 -1.63 13.38 -10.32
C LEU A 29 -1.12 12.27 -9.39
N LEU A 30 -1.48 11.00 -9.65
CA LEU A 30 -0.94 9.86 -8.89
C LEU A 30 0.55 9.64 -9.14
N HIS A 31 1.03 9.85 -10.38
CA HIS A 31 2.47 9.83 -10.66
C HIS A 31 3.19 10.94 -9.90
N GLN A 32 2.70 12.18 -9.97
CA GLN A 32 3.28 13.31 -9.23
C GLN A 32 3.32 13.05 -7.72
N MET A 33 2.27 12.43 -7.18
CA MET A 33 2.23 12.03 -5.78
C MET A 33 3.27 10.96 -5.45
N ASN A 34 3.42 9.93 -6.28
CA ASN A 34 4.44 8.91 -6.08
C ASN A 34 5.85 9.51 -6.16
N GLU A 35 6.12 10.38 -7.15
CA GLU A 35 7.39 11.09 -7.29
C GLU A 35 7.71 11.95 -6.05
N ALA A 36 6.75 12.76 -5.60
CA ALA A 36 6.91 13.59 -4.41
C ALA A 36 7.18 12.75 -3.15
N SER A 37 6.49 11.61 -3.02
CA SER A 37 6.64 10.72 -1.87
C SER A 37 8.01 10.05 -1.80
N GLN A 38 8.71 9.90 -2.93
CA GLN A 38 10.03 9.28 -3.07
C GLN A 38 11.20 10.29 -3.00
N HIS A 39 10.96 11.56 -3.29
CA HIS A 39 12.05 12.53 -3.46
C HIS A 39 12.05 13.68 -2.44
N LEU A 40 10.89 14.02 -1.88
CA LEU A 40 10.81 15.11 -0.92
C LEU A 40 11.33 14.69 0.46
N ASN A 41 11.89 15.65 1.19
CA ASN A 41 12.19 15.53 2.61
C ASN A 41 10.99 16.04 3.41
N TYR A 42 10.25 15.15 4.07
CA TYR A 42 9.00 15.52 4.73
C TYR A 42 8.68 14.72 5.98
N GLU A 43 7.82 15.31 6.82
CA GLU A 43 7.22 14.66 7.98
C GLU A 43 5.69 14.81 7.88
N LEU A 44 4.99 13.69 8.02
CA LEU A 44 3.53 13.64 8.14
C LEU A 44 3.19 13.20 9.57
N SER A 45 2.48 14.06 10.30
CA SER A 45 1.79 13.67 11.54
C SER A 45 0.34 13.36 11.19
N TYR A 46 -0.08 12.10 11.34
CA TYR A 46 -1.40 11.64 10.93
C TYR A 46 -2.01 10.70 11.96
N ILE A 47 -3.33 10.50 11.84
CA ILE A 47 -4.05 9.49 12.58
C ILE A 47 -4.50 8.38 11.63
N LEU A 48 -4.35 7.13 12.06
CA LEU A 48 -4.98 5.98 11.46
C LEU A 48 -6.26 5.66 12.24
N ILE A 49 -7.40 5.85 11.59
CA ILE A 49 -8.72 5.56 12.14
C ILE A 49 -9.15 4.18 11.63
N LYS A 50 -9.42 3.28 12.57
CA LYS A 50 -10.04 1.97 12.35
C LYS A 50 -11.37 1.93 13.11
N LYS A 51 -12.18 0.90 12.86
CA LYS A 51 -13.47 0.72 13.54
C LYS A 51 -13.41 0.78 15.08
N SER A 52 -12.31 0.31 15.68
CA SER A 52 -12.16 0.19 17.13
C SER A 52 -11.00 0.99 17.73
N SER A 53 -10.21 1.71 16.92
CA SER A 53 -9.03 2.44 17.39
C SER A 53 -8.73 3.68 16.56
N ILE A 54 -8.08 4.65 17.20
CA ILE A 54 -7.44 5.79 16.54
C ILE A 54 -5.98 5.76 16.98
N GLU A 55 -5.08 5.61 16.01
CA GLU A 55 -3.64 5.46 16.24
C GLU A 55 -2.91 6.70 15.70
N PRO A 56 -2.35 7.56 16.55
CA PRO A 56 -1.52 8.68 16.11
C PRO A 56 -0.13 8.20 15.70
N LEU A 57 0.32 8.67 14.54
CA LEU A 57 1.53 8.23 13.87
C LEU A 57 2.32 9.44 13.35
N VAL A 58 3.65 9.30 13.33
CA VAL A 58 4.53 10.19 12.56
C VAL A 58 5.25 9.34 11.53
N TYR A 59 5.24 9.81 10.28
CA TYR A 59 6.04 9.24 9.19
C TYR A 59 6.97 10.31 8.66
N ARG A 60 8.27 10.01 8.68
CA ARG A 60 9.33 10.82 8.08
C ARG A 60 9.85 10.11 6.87
N HIS A 61 10.12 10.88 5.84
CA HIS A 61 10.84 10.46 4.66
C HIS A 61 11.95 11.46 4.37
N ALA A 62 13.13 10.97 3.99
CA ALA A 62 14.21 11.81 3.52
C ALA A 62 15.11 11.08 2.53
N VAL A 63 15.77 11.86 1.68
CA VAL A 63 16.90 11.42 0.88
C VAL A 63 18.16 12.08 1.45
N ASN A 64 19.09 11.27 1.93
CA ASN A 64 20.34 11.75 2.53
C ASN A 64 21.51 10.89 2.03
N ASP A 65 22.54 11.50 1.45
CA ASP A 65 23.69 10.82 0.83
C ASP A 65 23.27 9.73 -0.18
N ASP A 66 22.32 10.06 -1.06
CA ASP A 66 21.67 9.14 -2.03
C ASP A 66 20.93 7.94 -1.40
N GLN A 67 20.88 7.86 -0.07
CA GLN A 67 20.15 6.84 0.67
C GLN A 67 18.71 7.29 0.94
N GLN A 68 17.77 6.41 0.60
CA GLN A 68 16.36 6.55 0.94
C GLN A 68 16.12 6.16 2.40
N LEU A 69 15.70 7.12 3.21
CA LEU A 69 15.41 6.94 4.62
C LEU A 69 13.91 7.13 4.88
N ALA A 70 13.33 6.24 5.69
CA ALA A 70 12.01 6.48 6.26
C ALA A 70 11.94 6.02 7.72
N HIS A 71 11.13 6.71 8.52
CA HIS A 71 10.92 6.40 9.93
C HIS A 71 9.47 6.59 10.29
N LEU A 72 8.82 5.51 10.71
CA LEU A 72 7.45 5.51 11.18
C LEU A 72 7.42 5.25 12.68
N VAL A 73 6.77 6.12 13.44
CA VAL A 73 6.69 6.05 14.91
C VAL A 73 5.24 6.06 15.35
N TYR A 74 4.90 5.16 16.26
CA TYR A 74 3.62 5.18 16.99
C TYR A 74 3.73 6.16 18.16
N LEU A 75 2.84 7.16 18.21
CA LEU A 75 2.91 8.24 19.21
C LEU A 75 2.18 7.91 20.52
N SER A 76 1.45 6.80 20.57
CA SER A 76 0.69 6.37 21.73
C SER A 76 1.07 4.95 22.13
N GLY A 77 1.13 4.70 23.44
CA GLY A 77 1.43 3.38 23.99
C GLY A 77 2.93 3.10 24.06
N PRO A 78 3.33 1.81 24.03
CA PRO A 78 4.73 1.42 24.05
C PRO A 78 5.48 1.95 22.82
N ILE A 79 6.78 2.22 22.96
CA ILE A 79 7.62 2.75 21.88
C ILE A 79 7.73 1.71 20.78
N ARG A 80 7.03 1.95 19.67
CA ARG A 80 7.08 1.13 18.46
C ARG A 80 7.50 1.99 17.29
N GLU A 81 8.49 1.52 16.55
CA GLU A 81 8.98 2.20 15.37
C GLU A 81 9.40 1.23 14.27
N VAL A 82 9.33 1.74 13.04
CA VAL A 82 9.77 1.04 11.84
C VAL A 82 10.71 1.98 11.10
N ILE A 83 11.93 1.52 10.85
CA ILE A 83 12.98 2.28 10.18
C ILE A 83 13.26 1.61 8.85
N ARG A 84 13.27 2.38 7.76
CA ARG A 84 13.74 1.93 6.46
C ARG A 84 15.02 2.68 6.11
N ARG A 85 16.05 1.92 5.72
CA ARG A 85 17.31 2.42 5.17
C ARG A 85 17.57 1.68 3.86
N GLY A 86 17.22 2.30 2.74
CA GLY A 86 17.33 1.69 1.41
C GLY A 86 16.35 0.53 1.23
N ASP A 87 16.89 -0.68 1.08
CA ASP A 87 16.12 -1.92 0.95
C ASP A 87 15.94 -2.66 2.30
N GLU A 88 16.64 -2.26 3.35
CA GLU A 88 16.52 -2.77 4.71
C GLU A 88 15.38 -2.10 5.46
N VAL A 89 14.54 -2.90 6.14
CA VAL A 89 13.48 -2.42 7.03
C VAL A 89 13.63 -3.08 8.40
N SER A 90 13.88 -2.27 9.42
CA SER A 90 14.01 -2.68 10.81
C SER A 90 12.72 -2.42 11.59
N TYR A 91 12.31 -3.40 12.40
CA TYR A 91 11.13 -3.33 13.26
C TYR A 91 11.59 -3.36 14.72
N ILE A 92 11.14 -2.37 15.49
CA ILE A 92 11.51 -2.21 16.90
C ILE A 92 10.21 -2.06 17.68
N GLU A 93 9.92 -3.02 18.55
CA GLU A 93 8.71 -3.04 19.36
C GLU A 93 9.00 -3.69 20.73
N PRO A 94 8.33 -3.26 21.82
CA PRO A 94 8.60 -3.81 23.13
C PRO A 94 8.03 -5.22 23.26
N GLY A 95 8.81 -6.12 23.85
CA GLY A 95 8.41 -7.53 24.03
C GLY A 95 8.80 -8.45 22.88
N THR A 96 9.40 -7.93 21.81
CA THR A 96 9.97 -8.72 20.70
C THR A 96 11.44 -8.34 20.48
N GLU A 97 12.25 -9.29 20.03
CA GLU A 97 13.63 -8.98 19.64
C GLU A 97 13.60 -8.15 18.34
N PRO A 98 14.26 -6.98 18.30
CA PRO A 98 14.32 -6.16 17.10
C PRO A 98 14.95 -6.92 15.93
N PHE A 99 14.37 -6.79 14.74
CA PHE A 99 14.84 -7.51 13.56
C PHE A 99 14.76 -6.66 12.30
N THR A 100 15.54 -7.05 11.29
CA THR A 100 15.60 -6.37 9.99
C THR A 100 15.30 -7.35 8.86
N ILE A 101 14.54 -6.92 7.85
CA ILE A 101 14.28 -7.68 6.62
C ILE A 101 14.71 -6.88 5.39
N GLN A 102 15.07 -7.58 4.32
CA GLN A 102 15.35 -6.97 3.02
C GLN A 102 14.07 -7.03 2.16
N SER A 103 13.35 -5.90 2.06
CA SER A 103 12.09 -5.83 1.29
C SER A 103 11.89 -4.53 0.53
N GLY A 104 12.60 -3.45 0.88
CA GLY A 104 12.42 -2.11 0.30
C GLY A 104 11.06 -1.44 0.56
N SER A 105 10.11 -2.14 1.18
CA SER A 105 8.77 -1.63 1.50
C SER A 105 8.47 -1.89 2.97
N MET A 106 7.96 -0.86 3.65
CA MET A 106 7.60 -0.95 5.06
C MET A 106 6.25 -1.65 5.23
N VAL A 107 6.23 -2.78 5.95
CA VAL A 107 4.98 -3.41 6.38
C VAL A 107 4.50 -2.71 7.65
N ALA A 108 3.98 -1.51 7.46
CA ALA A 108 3.58 -0.58 8.52
C ALA A 108 2.38 0.26 8.03
N PRO A 109 1.68 0.99 8.91
CA PRO A 109 0.53 1.83 8.54
C PRO A 109 0.93 3.10 7.78
N VAL A 110 1.74 2.99 6.73
CA VAL A 110 2.08 4.09 5.81
C VAL A 110 0.85 4.46 4.99
N ILE A 111 0.66 5.75 4.68
CA ILE A 111 -0.45 6.21 3.85
C ILE A 111 -0.40 5.47 2.49
N PRO A 112 -1.51 4.82 2.07
CA PRO A 112 -1.61 4.12 0.80
C PRO A 112 -1.16 4.97 -0.39
N MET A 113 -0.71 4.30 -1.45
CA MET A 113 -0.16 4.89 -2.68
C MET A 113 1.23 5.53 -2.58
N ILE A 114 1.80 5.68 -1.38
CA ILE A 114 3.23 5.98 -1.24
C ILE A 114 4.05 4.81 -1.82
N ASN A 115 5.03 5.14 -2.67
CA ASN A 115 5.98 4.20 -3.29
C ASN A 115 5.29 3.06 -4.06
N ARG A 116 4.32 3.41 -4.93
CA ARG A 116 3.60 2.45 -5.78
C ARG A 116 3.85 2.70 -7.26
N ASP A 117 3.91 1.61 -8.00
CA ASP A 117 4.00 1.64 -9.46
C ASP A 117 2.62 1.95 -10.06
N ILE A 118 2.41 3.23 -10.41
CA ILE A 118 1.13 3.72 -10.93
C ILE A 118 0.83 3.14 -12.33
N ASP A 119 1.85 2.85 -13.13
CA ASP A 119 1.67 2.26 -14.45
C ASP A 119 1.19 0.82 -14.34
N ALA A 120 1.84 0.01 -13.49
CA ALA A 120 1.39 -1.36 -13.23
C ALA A 120 -0.02 -1.41 -12.63
N LEU A 121 -0.39 -0.45 -11.78
CA LEU A 121 -1.74 -0.38 -11.22
C LEU A 121 -2.78 0.04 -12.26
N ASN A 122 -2.44 0.91 -13.21
CA ASN A 122 -3.36 1.40 -14.25
C ASN A 122 -3.93 0.27 -15.12
N ASP A 123 -3.24 -0.86 -15.23
CA ASP A 123 -3.73 -2.03 -15.96
C ASP A 123 -4.98 -2.63 -15.31
N TYR A 124 -5.06 -2.62 -13.98
CA TYR A 124 -6.11 -3.28 -13.19
C TYR A 124 -7.02 -2.34 -12.40
N TYR A 125 -6.68 -1.05 -12.35
CA TYR A 125 -7.43 -0.02 -11.63
C TYR A 125 -7.79 1.16 -12.54
N ASP A 126 -8.98 1.71 -12.33
CA ASP A 126 -9.39 2.99 -12.88
C ASP A 126 -9.05 4.10 -11.89
N PHE A 127 -8.45 5.17 -12.41
CA PHE A 127 -8.15 6.38 -11.66
C PHE A 127 -9.16 7.46 -12.02
N VAL A 128 -9.97 7.87 -11.04
CA VAL A 128 -11.09 8.79 -11.27
C VAL A 128 -10.87 10.07 -10.48
N LYS A 129 -10.88 11.20 -11.17
CA LYS A 129 -10.87 12.53 -10.54
C LYS A 129 -12.26 12.82 -9.99
N VAL A 130 -12.36 13.02 -8.68
CA VAL A 130 -13.62 13.31 -7.99
C VAL A 130 -13.85 14.81 -7.86
N GLY A 131 -12.79 15.57 -7.62
CA GLY A 131 -12.88 17.01 -7.46
C GLY A 131 -11.76 17.56 -6.58
N ARG A 132 -12.07 18.63 -5.84
CA ARG A 132 -11.14 19.29 -4.91
C ARG A 132 -11.73 19.33 -3.51
N ALA A 133 -10.89 19.26 -2.51
CA ALA A 133 -11.27 19.36 -1.11
C ALA A 133 -10.16 20.05 -0.30
N ARG A 134 -10.35 20.14 1.02
CA ARG A 134 -9.35 20.68 1.94
C ARG A 134 -9.00 19.63 2.99
N GLU A 135 -7.72 19.35 3.18
CA GLU A 135 -7.20 18.41 4.18
C GLU A 135 -5.91 18.98 4.80
N ALA A 136 -5.68 18.77 6.10
CA ALA A 136 -4.56 19.35 6.85
C ALA A 136 -4.35 20.88 6.62
N GLY A 137 -5.43 21.61 6.32
CA GLY A 137 -5.38 23.04 6.01
C GLY A 137 -5.01 23.40 4.57
N SER A 138 -4.62 22.45 3.72
CA SER A 138 -4.24 22.66 2.32
C SER A 138 -5.33 22.24 1.32
N THR A 139 -5.29 22.82 0.12
CA THR A 139 -6.16 22.43 -1.00
C THR A 139 -5.63 21.16 -1.64
N THR A 140 -6.51 20.18 -1.85
CA THR A 140 -6.16 18.85 -2.36
C THR A 140 -7.00 18.46 -3.57
N GLN A 141 -6.40 17.74 -4.50
CA GLN A 141 -7.11 16.98 -5.52
C GLN A 141 -7.61 15.66 -4.92
N VAL A 142 -8.87 15.33 -5.16
CA VAL A 142 -9.50 14.10 -4.65
C VAL A 142 -9.60 13.10 -5.77
N LEU A 143 -8.98 11.94 -5.58
CA LEU A 143 -8.85 10.88 -6.57
C LEU A 143 -9.40 9.58 -6.02
N ARG A 144 -10.06 8.78 -6.87
CA ARG A 144 -10.41 7.40 -6.57
C ARG A 144 -9.52 6.44 -7.33
N VAL A 145 -9.11 5.38 -6.65
CA VAL A 145 -8.42 4.22 -7.21
C VAL A 145 -9.35 3.02 -7.06
N VAL A 146 -9.98 2.61 -8.17
CA VAL A 146 -11.08 1.63 -8.17
C VAL A 146 -10.68 0.40 -8.98
N PRO A 147 -10.82 -0.83 -8.46
CA PRO A 147 -10.49 -2.03 -9.23
C PRO A 147 -11.48 -2.21 -10.39
N LYS A 148 -10.97 -2.47 -11.60
CA LYS A 148 -11.80 -2.64 -12.81
C LYS A 148 -12.74 -3.85 -12.74
N ASP A 149 -12.38 -4.87 -11.97
CA ASP A 149 -13.12 -6.12 -11.82
C ASP A 149 -14.12 -6.13 -10.64
N GLY A 150 -14.07 -5.12 -9.77
CA GLY A 150 -14.87 -5.06 -8.54
C GLY A 150 -14.56 -6.16 -7.52
N LEU A 151 -13.38 -6.80 -7.57
CA LEU A 151 -12.97 -7.91 -6.70
C LEU A 151 -12.05 -7.48 -5.54
N ARG A 152 -11.69 -6.20 -5.47
CA ARG A 152 -10.92 -5.62 -4.36
C ARG A 152 -11.71 -4.50 -3.66
N TYR A 153 -11.11 -4.00 -2.59
CA TYR A 153 -11.45 -2.70 -2.03
C TYR A 153 -11.00 -1.56 -2.96
N SER A 154 -11.45 -0.34 -2.67
CA SER A 154 -11.03 0.86 -3.39
C SER A 154 -10.45 1.89 -2.43
N TYR A 155 -9.68 2.85 -2.96
CA TYR A 155 -9.22 4.01 -2.19
C TYR A 155 -9.82 5.31 -2.71
N VAL A 156 -10.03 6.25 -1.80
CA VAL A 156 -10.09 7.68 -2.11
C VAL A 156 -8.84 8.32 -1.52
N VAL A 157 -8.10 9.11 -2.30
CA VAL A 157 -6.85 9.76 -1.89
C VAL A 157 -6.95 11.26 -2.11
N TRP A 158 -6.49 12.03 -1.13
CA TRP A 158 -6.41 13.49 -1.18
C TRP A 158 -4.95 13.87 -1.36
N VAL A 159 -4.63 14.40 -2.54
CA VAL A 159 -3.27 14.77 -2.95
C VAL A 159 -3.12 16.28 -2.85
N ASP A 160 -2.15 16.76 -2.05
CA ASP A 160 -1.87 18.18 -1.89
C ASP A 160 -1.53 18.84 -3.24
N GLU A 161 -2.18 19.96 -3.56
CA GLU A 161 -1.93 20.67 -4.83
C GLU A 161 -0.54 21.33 -4.86
N LYS A 162 0.07 21.60 -3.70
CA LYS A 162 1.37 22.29 -3.60
C LYS A 162 2.55 21.33 -3.61
N THR A 163 2.49 20.27 -2.82
CA THR A 163 3.59 19.33 -2.60
C THR A 163 3.38 17.99 -3.28
N SER A 164 2.18 17.73 -3.80
CA SER A 164 1.75 16.41 -4.30
C SER A 164 1.77 15.29 -3.26
N LEU A 165 2.01 15.58 -1.97
CA LEU A 165 1.97 14.55 -0.93
C LEU A 165 0.53 14.06 -0.66
N PRO A 166 0.33 12.77 -0.34
CA PRO A 166 -0.97 12.28 0.09
C PRO A 166 -1.24 12.76 1.52
N LEU A 167 -2.30 13.54 1.69
CA LEU A 167 -2.71 14.07 3.01
C LEU A 167 -3.81 13.23 3.65
N ARG A 168 -4.57 12.49 2.85
CA ARG A 168 -5.55 11.53 3.35
C ARG A 168 -5.74 10.37 2.40
N ALA A 169 -6.02 9.21 2.95
CA ALA A 169 -6.50 8.06 2.20
C ALA A 169 -7.63 7.37 2.97
N ASP A 170 -8.75 7.15 2.31
CA ASP A 170 -9.86 6.34 2.84
C ASP A 170 -9.90 5.02 2.10
N LEU A 171 -9.82 3.91 2.83
CA LEU A 171 -10.07 2.57 2.31
C LEU A 171 -11.57 2.29 2.34
N LEU A 172 -12.14 1.96 1.19
CA LEU A 172 -13.57 1.70 1.04
C LEU A 172 -13.84 0.24 0.67
N ASP A 173 -14.87 -0.32 1.30
CA ASP A 173 -15.50 -1.54 0.84
C ASP A 173 -16.22 -1.33 -0.51
N ARG A 174 -16.66 -2.43 -1.12
CA ARG A 174 -17.44 -2.47 -2.35
C ARG A 174 -18.75 -1.68 -2.25
N ASP A 175 -19.36 -1.67 -1.07
CA ASP A 175 -20.61 -0.94 -0.79
C ASP A 175 -20.36 0.52 -0.40
N GLY A 176 -19.09 0.97 -0.38
CA GLY A 176 -18.69 2.33 -0.01
C GLY A 176 -18.50 2.56 1.50
N GLU A 177 -18.63 1.52 2.34
CA GLU A 177 -18.29 1.60 3.76
C GLU A 177 -16.80 1.92 3.94
N VAL A 178 -16.50 2.92 4.78
CA VAL A 178 -15.13 3.27 5.12
C VAL A 178 -14.57 2.25 6.12
N LEU A 179 -13.52 1.54 5.73
CA LEU A 179 -12.88 0.50 6.56
C LEU A 179 -11.74 1.08 7.40
N GLU A 180 -10.95 1.96 6.80
CA GLU A 180 -9.81 2.62 7.43
C GLU A 180 -9.63 4.02 6.85
N GLN A 181 -9.11 4.94 7.66
CA GLN A 181 -8.75 6.28 7.20
C GLN A 181 -7.38 6.67 7.71
N TYR A 182 -6.54 7.14 6.81
CA TYR A 182 -5.28 7.81 7.12
C TYR A 182 -5.54 9.30 6.97
N ARG A 183 -5.39 10.09 8.04
CA ARG A 183 -5.68 11.54 8.00
C ARG A 183 -4.53 12.34 8.58
N THR A 184 -3.86 13.09 7.72
CA THR A 184 -2.80 14.02 8.11
C THR A 184 -3.40 15.18 8.90
N ILE A 185 -2.84 15.41 10.08
CA ILE A 185 -3.19 16.51 10.98
C ILE A 185 -2.27 17.70 10.71
N SER A 186 -0.97 17.44 10.55
CA SER A 186 0.03 18.42 10.18
C SER A 186 1.13 17.77 9.35
N TYR A 187 1.75 18.55 8.47
CA TYR A 187 2.89 18.11 7.69
C TYR A 187 3.86 19.24 7.45
N VAL A 188 5.12 18.88 7.19
CA VAL A 188 6.17 19.82 6.81
C VAL A 188 7.04 19.19 5.72
N VAL A 189 7.45 20.00 4.75
CA VAL A 189 8.44 19.66 3.73
C VAL A 189 9.65 20.57 3.96
N ASN A 190 10.81 20.00 4.30
CA ASN A 190 11.99 20.77 4.67
C ASN A 190 13.26 19.91 4.60
N ASP A 191 14.33 20.41 3.97
CA ASP A 191 15.59 19.70 3.84
C ASP A 191 16.32 19.46 5.17
N LYS A 192 16.02 20.24 6.21
CA LYS A 192 16.50 19.97 7.58
C LYS A 192 16.05 18.62 8.13
N ILE A 193 14.99 18.03 7.56
CA ILE A 193 14.54 16.69 7.91
C ILE A 193 15.58 15.66 7.44
N ALA A 194 16.21 15.86 6.28
CA ALA A 194 17.30 14.98 5.83
C ALA A 194 18.51 15.06 6.75
N GLU A 195 18.89 16.26 7.23
CA GLU A 195 19.95 16.43 8.22
C GLU A 195 19.64 15.69 9.53
N ALA A 196 18.42 15.85 10.05
CA ALA A 196 17.98 15.19 11.28
C ALA A 196 17.91 13.65 11.13
N MET A 197 17.51 13.17 9.96
CA MET A 197 17.41 11.75 9.63
C MET A 197 18.76 11.12 9.28
N GLY A 198 19.77 11.91 8.90
CA GLY A 198 21.10 11.43 8.49
C GLY A 198 21.80 10.56 9.54
N GLY A 199 21.48 10.72 10.83
CA GLY A 199 21.96 9.83 11.89
C GLY A 199 21.57 8.35 11.69
N LEU A 200 20.50 8.05 10.94
CA LEU A 200 20.09 6.69 10.62
C LEU A 200 21.06 5.97 9.67
N ASN A 201 21.86 6.70 8.90
CA ASN A 201 22.88 6.11 8.03
C ASN A 201 23.97 5.40 8.84
N SER A 202 24.31 5.92 10.02
CA SER A 202 25.31 5.33 10.92
C SER A 202 24.69 4.59 12.12
N ALA A 203 23.37 4.63 12.27
CA ALA A 203 22.69 3.94 13.36
C ALA A 203 22.90 2.43 13.27
N GLN A 204 23.20 1.84 14.43
CA GLN A 204 23.39 0.40 14.55
C GLN A 204 22.02 -0.30 14.63
N LEU A 205 21.51 -0.68 13.45
CA LEU A 205 20.27 -1.43 13.32
C LEU A 205 20.53 -2.95 13.46
N PRO A 206 19.51 -3.76 13.81
CA PRO A 206 19.63 -5.21 13.83
C PRO A 206 20.10 -5.74 12.47
N LYS A 207 20.86 -6.84 12.49
CA LYS A 207 21.30 -7.48 11.24
C LYS A 207 20.09 -7.96 10.44
N VAL A 208 20.20 -7.89 9.12
CA VAL A 208 19.22 -8.48 8.20
C VAL A 208 19.10 -9.97 8.51
N LEU A 209 17.89 -10.41 8.81
CA LEU A 209 17.57 -11.82 8.93
C LEU A 209 17.65 -12.45 7.54
N SER A 210 18.33 -13.59 7.45
CA SER A 210 18.18 -14.48 6.29
C SER A 210 16.74 -15.02 6.29
N LEU A 211 16.07 -14.94 5.15
CA LEU A 211 14.75 -15.57 4.96
C LEU A 211 14.83 -17.04 5.41
N PRO A 212 13.82 -17.56 6.13
CA PRO A 212 13.91 -18.87 6.76
C PRO A 212 14.07 -20.00 5.74
N GLU A 213 14.75 -21.06 6.17
CA GLU A 213 14.68 -22.39 5.55
C GLU A 213 13.20 -22.81 5.49
N GLY A 214 12.68 -23.07 4.29
CA GLY A 214 11.25 -23.34 4.10
C GLY A 214 10.70 -22.91 2.75
N LEU A 215 11.50 -22.22 1.93
CA LEU A 215 11.20 -22.06 0.50
C LEU A 215 11.18 -23.44 -0.17
N VAL A 216 10.04 -23.79 -0.77
CA VAL A 216 9.88 -25.06 -1.50
C VAL A 216 9.52 -24.74 -2.94
N SER A 217 10.12 -25.47 -3.89
CA SER A 217 9.85 -25.31 -5.32
C SER A 217 8.58 -26.03 -5.77
N GLU A 218 8.13 -27.03 -5.02
CA GLU A 218 7.04 -27.92 -5.40
C GLU A 218 5.96 -28.00 -4.32
N THR A 219 4.72 -27.97 -4.78
CA THR A 219 3.55 -28.26 -3.97
C THR A 219 2.54 -29.06 -4.78
N ASN A 220 1.66 -29.78 -4.08
CA ASN A 220 0.57 -30.53 -4.67
C ASN A 220 -0.73 -29.71 -4.75
N TRP A 221 -0.73 -28.42 -4.41
CA TRP A 221 -1.92 -27.57 -4.52
C TRP A 221 -1.65 -26.32 -5.35
N GLN A 222 -2.73 -25.75 -5.90
CA GLN A 222 -2.69 -24.46 -6.55
C GLN A 222 -4.04 -23.75 -6.38
N ALA A 223 -4.02 -22.42 -6.25
CA ALA A 223 -5.23 -21.61 -6.39
C ALA A 223 -5.56 -21.48 -7.88
N SER A 224 -6.52 -22.27 -8.38
CA SER A 224 -6.88 -22.29 -9.82
C SER A 224 -7.54 -21.00 -10.30
N TRP A 225 -7.97 -20.15 -9.38
CA TRP A 225 -8.50 -18.83 -9.68
C TRP A 225 -7.99 -17.80 -8.66
N ILE A 226 -7.50 -16.67 -9.17
CA ILE A 226 -7.16 -15.45 -8.45
C ILE A 226 -7.62 -14.23 -9.28
N PRO A 227 -7.88 -13.06 -8.68
CA PRO A 227 -8.19 -11.86 -9.44
C PRO A 227 -7.02 -11.45 -10.34
N GLU A 228 -7.32 -10.90 -11.52
CA GLU A 228 -6.29 -10.49 -12.49
C GLU A 228 -5.34 -9.44 -11.90
N GLY A 229 -4.04 -9.57 -12.14
CA GLY A 229 -3.00 -8.66 -11.63
C GLY A 229 -2.34 -9.12 -10.33
N PHE A 230 -2.95 -10.05 -9.57
CA PHE A 230 -2.24 -10.70 -8.48
C PHE A 230 -1.15 -11.63 -9.00
N LYS A 231 0.04 -11.51 -8.42
CA LYS A 231 1.19 -12.38 -8.68
C LYS A 231 1.56 -13.11 -7.40
N SER A 232 1.83 -14.41 -7.50
CA SER A 232 2.31 -15.23 -6.40
C SER A 232 3.80 -14.95 -6.12
N LYS A 233 4.16 -14.93 -4.85
CA LYS A 233 5.54 -15.11 -4.40
C LYS A 233 5.86 -16.60 -4.19
N GLU A 234 7.08 -16.85 -3.77
CA GLU A 234 7.57 -18.19 -3.45
C GLU A 234 6.71 -18.86 -2.37
N LEU A 235 6.59 -20.19 -2.48
CA LEU A 235 5.90 -21.01 -1.50
C LEU A 235 6.78 -21.16 -0.27
N SER A 236 6.18 -21.06 0.91
CA SER A 236 6.85 -21.34 2.18
C SER A 236 6.16 -22.50 2.89
N ARG A 237 6.94 -23.44 3.45
CA ARG A 237 6.47 -24.53 4.31
C ARG A 237 7.17 -24.44 5.66
N TYR A 238 6.41 -24.37 6.74
CA TYR A 238 6.94 -24.25 8.10
C TYR A 238 5.99 -24.84 9.14
N PRO A 239 6.51 -25.27 10.31
CA PRO A 239 5.66 -25.62 11.45
C PRO A 239 5.03 -24.34 12.04
N MET A 240 3.72 -24.36 12.25
CA MET A 240 3.01 -23.25 12.87
C MET A 240 3.35 -23.17 14.36
N ALA A 241 3.89 -22.04 14.82
CA ALA A 241 4.42 -21.89 16.18
C ALA A 241 3.44 -22.26 17.32
N ALA A 242 2.13 -22.13 17.09
CA ALA A 242 1.12 -22.43 18.10
C ALA A 242 0.73 -23.91 18.21
N THR A 243 0.95 -24.71 17.17
CA THR A 243 0.42 -26.08 17.08
C THR A 243 1.42 -27.10 16.54
N ASP A 244 2.63 -26.68 16.15
CA ASP A 244 3.64 -27.46 15.43
C ASP A 244 3.14 -28.13 14.14
N LYS A 245 1.96 -27.73 13.67
CA LYS A 245 1.33 -28.24 12.46
C LYS A 245 2.10 -27.70 11.25
N MET A 246 2.49 -28.58 10.33
CA MET A 246 3.10 -28.16 9.08
C MET A 246 2.07 -27.42 8.22
N VAL A 247 2.41 -26.19 7.87
CA VAL A 247 1.58 -25.31 7.04
C VAL A 247 2.37 -24.93 5.79
N GLU A 248 1.73 -25.06 4.64
CA GLU A 248 2.19 -24.42 3.42
C GLU A 248 1.48 -23.09 3.23
N SER A 249 2.21 -22.07 2.79
CA SER A 249 1.65 -20.76 2.53
C SER A 249 2.20 -20.15 1.24
N GLN A 250 1.36 -19.41 0.54
CA GLN A 250 1.75 -18.63 -0.63
C GLN A 250 1.13 -17.23 -0.55
N LEU A 251 1.99 -16.20 -0.67
CA LEU A 251 1.56 -14.80 -0.71
C LEU A 251 1.27 -14.39 -2.15
N PHE A 252 0.18 -13.65 -2.34
CA PHE A 252 -0.22 -13.03 -3.59
C PHE A 252 -0.33 -11.52 -3.39
N SER A 253 0.16 -10.74 -4.35
CA SER A 253 0.04 -9.28 -4.35
C SER A 253 -0.22 -8.75 -5.76
N ASP A 254 -1.07 -7.73 -5.87
CA ASP A 254 -1.27 -6.96 -7.10
C ASP A 254 -0.54 -5.61 -7.11
N GLY A 255 0.34 -5.39 -6.13
CA GLY A 255 1.05 -4.13 -5.92
C GLY A 255 0.36 -3.17 -4.94
N LEU A 256 -0.95 -3.31 -4.72
CA LEU A 256 -1.73 -2.46 -3.81
C LEU A 256 -2.36 -3.23 -2.65
N PHE A 257 -2.95 -4.40 -2.94
CA PHE A 257 -3.50 -5.33 -1.96
C PHE A 257 -2.76 -6.66 -2.01
N SER A 258 -2.84 -7.40 -0.91
CA SER A 258 -2.22 -8.72 -0.81
C SER A 258 -3.07 -9.67 0.02
N PHE A 259 -2.98 -10.96 -0.31
CA PHE A 259 -3.55 -12.04 0.48
C PHE A 259 -2.60 -13.24 0.47
N SER A 260 -2.70 -14.07 1.50
CA SER A 260 -1.99 -15.34 1.58
C SER A 260 -2.99 -16.48 1.60
N VAL A 261 -2.65 -17.56 0.91
CA VAL A 261 -3.35 -18.85 1.00
C VAL A 261 -2.52 -19.75 1.88
N TYR A 262 -3.14 -20.39 2.86
CA TYR A 262 -2.55 -21.34 3.79
C TYR A 262 -3.22 -22.69 3.64
N ILE A 263 -2.42 -23.76 3.62
CA ILE A 263 -2.86 -25.14 3.52
C ILE A 263 -2.25 -25.92 4.66
N ALA A 264 -3.10 -26.66 5.38
CA ALA A 264 -2.68 -27.57 6.44
C ALA A 264 -3.55 -28.83 6.41
N ASP A 265 -3.10 -29.91 7.06
CA ASP A 265 -3.95 -31.09 7.25
C ASP A 265 -5.15 -30.78 8.13
N LYS A 266 -6.29 -31.41 7.91
CA LYS A 266 -7.46 -31.22 8.76
C LYS A 266 -7.22 -31.89 10.12
N ASP A 267 -7.61 -31.22 11.20
CA ASP A 267 -7.66 -31.78 12.55
C ASP A 267 -9.03 -31.50 13.22
N GLU A 268 -9.14 -31.78 14.52
CA GLU A 268 -10.35 -31.55 15.31
C GLU A 268 -10.69 -30.07 15.50
N HIS A 269 -9.70 -29.18 15.41
CA HIS A 269 -9.82 -27.74 15.58
C HIS A 269 -10.01 -27.00 14.25
N SER A 270 -9.95 -27.69 13.11
CA SER A 270 -10.10 -27.09 11.79
C SER A 270 -11.42 -26.33 11.62
N LEU A 271 -11.30 -25.13 11.07
CA LEU A 271 -12.40 -24.18 10.93
C LEU A 271 -13.22 -24.46 9.67
N LYS A 272 -14.43 -25.00 9.85
CA LYS A 272 -15.30 -25.46 8.77
C LYS A 272 -16.19 -24.35 8.22
N GLY A 273 -15.63 -23.46 7.40
CA GLY A 273 -16.42 -22.40 6.74
C GLY A 273 -16.47 -21.09 7.51
N GLN A 274 -15.47 -20.79 8.33
CA GLN A 274 -15.44 -19.56 9.12
C GLN A 274 -15.10 -18.37 8.22
N LEU A 275 -15.83 -17.28 8.42
CA LEU A 275 -15.55 -15.99 7.82
C LEU A 275 -15.38 -14.97 8.94
N VAL A 276 -14.20 -14.40 9.06
CA VAL A 276 -13.90 -13.32 9.99
C VAL A 276 -13.43 -12.11 9.19
N ARG A 277 -13.94 -10.94 9.57
CA ARG A 277 -13.49 -9.66 9.02
C ARG A 277 -13.16 -8.72 10.16
N GLN A 278 -11.95 -8.17 10.12
CA GLN A 278 -11.47 -7.16 11.06
C GLN A 278 -10.88 -5.98 10.27
N GLY A 279 -11.69 -4.93 10.13
CA GLY A 279 -11.34 -3.78 9.27
C GLY A 279 -11.12 -4.22 7.82
N ARG A 280 -9.92 -3.94 7.29
CA ARG A 280 -9.50 -4.37 5.94
C ARG A 280 -9.20 -5.86 5.84
N ARG A 281 -8.83 -6.51 6.95
CA ARG A 281 -8.33 -7.89 6.94
C ARG A 281 -9.50 -8.88 6.95
N THR A 282 -9.52 -9.76 5.97
CA THR A 282 -10.47 -10.86 5.85
C THR A 282 -9.73 -12.17 6.08
N LEU A 283 -10.32 -13.06 6.87
CA LEU A 283 -9.97 -14.47 6.97
C LEU A 283 -11.18 -15.29 6.50
N HIS A 284 -10.95 -16.19 5.55
CA HIS A 284 -11.92 -17.20 5.17
C HIS A 284 -11.28 -18.58 5.21
N SER A 285 -11.88 -19.50 5.96
CA SER A 285 -11.41 -20.87 6.05
C SER A 285 -12.46 -21.85 5.55
N LEU A 286 -12.02 -22.94 4.93
CA LEU A 286 -12.86 -24.07 4.56
C LEU A 286 -12.05 -25.36 4.55
N VAL A 287 -12.76 -26.49 4.59
CA VAL A 287 -12.15 -27.83 4.57
C VAL A 287 -12.56 -28.53 3.28
N ILE A 288 -11.59 -29.02 2.51
CA ILE A 288 -11.79 -29.85 1.33
C ILE A 288 -11.05 -31.17 1.54
N GLY A 289 -11.79 -32.28 1.62
CA GLY A 289 -11.21 -33.59 1.91
C GLY A 289 -10.54 -33.63 3.28
N ASP A 290 -9.24 -33.90 3.29
CA ASP A 290 -8.36 -33.97 4.45
C ASP A 290 -7.53 -32.70 4.66
N LYS A 291 -7.83 -31.60 3.93
CA LYS A 291 -7.09 -30.34 4.02
C LYS A 291 -7.96 -29.20 4.54
N GLU A 292 -7.35 -28.36 5.36
CA GLU A 292 -7.85 -27.06 5.78
C GLU A 292 -7.19 -25.97 4.93
N ILE A 293 -8.01 -25.15 4.28
CA ILE A 293 -7.61 -24.04 3.44
C ILE A 293 -8.01 -22.76 4.14
N SER A 294 -7.07 -21.84 4.33
CA SER A 294 -7.34 -20.50 4.86
C SER A 294 -6.81 -19.42 3.93
N VAL A 295 -7.65 -18.44 3.60
CA VAL A 295 -7.28 -17.26 2.83
C VAL A 295 -7.33 -16.06 3.76
N VAL A 296 -6.19 -15.38 3.91
CA VAL A 296 -6.05 -14.22 4.81
C VAL A 296 -5.47 -13.05 4.04
N GLY A 297 -6.18 -11.92 3.99
CA GLY A 297 -5.67 -10.76 3.24
C GLY A 297 -6.58 -9.55 3.25
N ASP A 298 -6.10 -8.51 2.57
CA ASP A 298 -6.79 -7.23 2.44
C ASP A 298 -7.71 -7.24 1.23
N ILE A 299 -8.65 -8.18 1.22
CA ILE A 299 -9.59 -8.43 0.13
C ILE A 299 -11.01 -8.62 0.66
N PRO A 300 -12.05 -8.33 -0.14
CA PRO A 300 -13.44 -8.55 0.26
C PRO A 300 -13.72 -10.03 0.63
N PRO A 301 -14.65 -10.29 1.57
CA PRO A 301 -15.10 -11.64 1.95
C PRO A 301 -15.46 -12.56 0.78
N ALA A 302 -16.19 -12.04 -0.21
CA ALA A 302 -16.60 -12.82 -1.38
C ALA A 302 -15.39 -13.26 -2.23
N THR A 303 -14.38 -12.41 -2.35
CA THR A 303 -13.13 -12.71 -3.08
C THR A 303 -12.32 -13.77 -2.36
N ALA A 304 -12.14 -13.63 -1.04
CA ALA A 304 -11.45 -14.62 -0.22
C ALA A 304 -12.11 -16.00 -0.30
N LYS A 305 -13.45 -16.04 -0.24
CA LYS A 305 -14.23 -17.27 -0.41
C LYS A 305 -14.01 -17.93 -1.77
N ARG A 306 -14.06 -17.15 -2.85
CA ARG A 306 -13.86 -17.67 -4.20
C ARG A 306 -12.45 -18.22 -4.41
N ILE A 307 -11.42 -17.56 -3.86
CA ILE A 307 -10.04 -18.06 -3.87
C ILE A 307 -9.94 -19.38 -3.11
N ALA A 308 -10.49 -19.45 -1.89
CA ALA A 308 -10.42 -20.67 -1.09
C ALA A 308 -11.11 -21.86 -1.79
N GLN A 309 -12.24 -21.61 -2.47
CA GLN A 309 -12.97 -22.61 -3.23
C GLN A 309 -12.30 -23.01 -4.55
N SER A 310 -11.36 -22.20 -5.06
CA SER A 310 -10.62 -22.49 -6.29
C SER A 310 -9.37 -23.34 -6.04
N VAL A 311 -9.00 -23.59 -4.78
CA VAL A 311 -7.84 -24.42 -4.47
C VAL A 311 -8.08 -25.84 -4.95
N THR A 312 -7.19 -26.33 -5.81
CA THR A 312 -7.19 -27.70 -6.33
C THR A 312 -5.94 -28.42 -5.88
N PHE A 313 -6.08 -29.70 -5.56
CA PHE A 313 -4.97 -30.59 -5.23
C PHE A 313 -4.67 -31.50 -6.42
N ASN A 314 -3.44 -31.44 -6.92
CA ASN A 314 -2.93 -32.38 -7.91
C ASN A 314 -2.82 -33.76 -7.23
N LYS A 315 -3.40 -34.80 -7.86
CA LYS A 315 -3.19 -36.17 -7.39
C LYS A 315 -1.68 -36.47 -7.39
N PRO A 316 -1.13 -37.11 -6.35
CA PRO A 316 0.26 -37.55 -6.39
C PRO A 316 0.45 -38.45 -7.61
N VAL A 317 1.51 -38.19 -8.39
CA VAL A 317 2.00 -39.16 -9.37
C VAL A 317 2.42 -40.39 -8.54
N PRO A 318 1.85 -41.58 -8.78
CA PRO A 318 2.32 -42.77 -8.07
C PRO A 318 3.81 -42.92 -8.36
N ALA A 319 4.62 -43.05 -7.32
CA ALA A 319 6.01 -43.43 -7.47
C ALA A 319 6.05 -44.75 -8.27
N GLN A 320 6.74 -44.73 -9.42
CA GLN A 320 7.04 -45.94 -10.19
C GLN A 320 8.13 -46.74 -9.48
#